data_AF-A0A371IIP2-F1
#
_entry.id   AF-A0A371IIP2-F1
#
_cell.length_a   1.000
_cell.length_b   1.000
_cell.length_c   1.000
_cell.angle_alpha   90.00
_cell.angle_beta   90.00
_cell.angle_gamma   90.00
#
_symmetry.space_group_name_H-M   'P 1'
#
loop_
_entity.id
_entity.type
_entity.pdbx_description
1 polymer ?
#
loop_
_entity_poly.entity_id
_entity_poly.type
_entity_poly.pdbx_seq_one_letter_code
_entity_poly.pdbx_strand_id
1 'polypeptide(L)'
;MNLVIAEKPSVAISIAKVIGATKKKDGYYEGNGYKVSWCVGHLIKMANPESYDEKYAKWNMADLPIIPKEYKYEIAKSTKKQFTILKKLMNDKDIDIVINACDAGREGEAIFRLVYN
;
A
#
# COMPACT_ATOMS: atom_id res chain seq x y z
N MET A 1 -5.59 1.43 19.77
CA MET A 1 -6.60 1.06 18.75
C MET A 1 -5.95 0.16 17.70
N ASN A 2 -6.70 -0.77 17.09
CA ASN A 2 -6.13 -1.74 16.13
C ASN A 2 -6.38 -1.27 14.68
N LEU A 3 -5.36 -1.33 13.83
CA LEU A 3 -5.47 -1.01 12.40
C LEU A 3 -5.40 -2.29 11.56
N VAL A 4 -6.47 -2.60 10.84
CA VAL A 4 -6.50 -3.71 9.87
C VAL A 4 -6.32 -3.16 8.46
N ILE A 5 -5.45 -3.78 7.67
CA ILE A 5 -5.15 -3.36 6.29
C ILE A 5 -5.39 -4.54 5.35
N ALA A 6 -6.37 -4.41 4.47
CA ALA A 6 -6.67 -5.39 3.43
C ALA A 6 -6.04 -5.01 2.07
N GLU A 7 -6.02 -5.94 1.12
CA GLU A 7 -5.48 -5.67 -0.23
C GLU A 7 -6.38 -4.76 -1.09
N LYS A 8 -7.70 -4.84 -0.87
CA LYS A 8 -8.71 -4.20 -1.71
C LYS A 8 -9.93 -3.75 -0.91
N PRO A 9 -10.69 -2.73 -1.36
CA PRO A 9 -11.80 -2.15 -0.61
C PRO A 9 -12.88 -3.16 -0.22
N SER A 10 -13.21 -4.10 -1.11
CA SER A 10 -14.27 -5.09 -0.88
C SER A 10 -13.98 -5.98 0.32
N VAL A 11 -12.73 -6.43 0.48
CA VAL A 11 -12.30 -7.26 1.61
C VAL A 11 -12.35 -6.46 2.91
N ALA A 12 -11.83 -5.23 2.91
CA ALA A 12 -11.88 -4.36 4.09
C ALA A 12 -13.31 -4.05 4.54
N ILE A 13 -14.23 -3.82 3.60
CA ILE A 13 -15.66 -3.58 3.93
C ILE A 13 -16.28 -4.82 4.60
N SER A 14 -15.97 -6.02 4.11
CA SER A 14 -16.45 -7.26 4.72
C SER A 14 -15.91 -7.45 6.14
N ILE A 15 -14.61 -7.20 6.34
CA ILE A 15 -13.97 -7.27 7.66
C ILE A 15 -14.60 -6.24 8.61
N ALA A 16 -14.71 -4.98 8.17
CA ALA A 16 -15.23 -3.88 8.97
C ALA A 16 -16.65 -4.15 9.49
N LYS A 17 -17.51 -4.76 8.67
CA LYS A 17 -18.88 -5.15 9.06
C LYS A 17 -18.87 -6.18 10.19
N VAL A 18 -18.04 -7.21 10.09
CA VAL A 18 -17.99 -8.31 11.08
C VAL A 18 -17.42 -7.84 12.41
N ILE A 19 -16.39 -7.00 12.39
CA ILE A 19 -15.73 -6.53 13.63
C ILE A 19 -16.38 -5.30 14.25
N GLY A 20 -17.43 -4.73 13.63
CA GLY A 20 -18.16 -3.58 14.17
C GLY A 20 -17.53 -2.21 13.89
N ALA A 21 -16.63 -2.10 12.90
CA ALA A 21 -16.10 -0.83 12.42
C ALA A 21 -17.06 -0.21 11.38
N THR A 22 -18.19 0.34 11.83
CA THR A 22 -19.30 0.75 10.94
C THR A 22 -19.23 2.20 10.48
N LYS A 23 -18.41 3.06 11.09
CA LYS A 23 -18.33 4.48 10.72
C LYS A 23 -17.41 4.65 9.52
N LYS A 24 -17.97 5.03 8.38
CA LYS A 24 -17.22 5.29 7.15
C LYS A 24 -16.44 6.62 7.25
N LYS A 25 -15.19 6.59 6.81
CA LYS A 25 -14.30 7.77 6.63
C LYS A 25 -13.72 7.77 5.21
N ASP A 26 -12.92 8.78 4.90
CA ASP A 26 -12.19 8.82 3.63
C ASP A 26 -11.05 7.79 3.65
N GLY A 27 -11.24 6.70 2.89
CA GLY A 27 -10.25 5.62 2.73
C GLY A 27 -10.16 4.58 3.84
N TYR A 28 -11.06 4.59 4.84
CA TYR A 28 -11.12 3.58 5.90
C TYR A 28 -12.49 3.58 6.62
N TYR A 29 -12.72 2.60 7.48
CA TYR A 29 -13.82 2.56 8.45
C TYR A 29 -13.27 2.56 9.88
N GLU A 30 -14.04 3.06 10.84
CA GLU A 30 -13.70 3.04 12.26
C GLU A 30 -14.86 2.57 13.13
N GLY A 31 -14.56 1.98 14.28
CA GLY A 31 -15.55 1.56 15.28
C GLY A 31 -15.09 0.34 16.05
N ASN A 32 -15.70 0.11 17.22
CA ASN A 32 -15.41 -1.02 18.10
C ASN A 32 -13.92 -1.20 18.46
N GLY A 33 -13.15 -0.09 18.53
CA GLY A 33 -11.70 -0.15 18.80
C GLY A 33 -10.83 -0.54 17.59
N TYR A 34 -11.40 -0.54 16.38
CA TYR A 34 -10.69 -0.83 15.13
C TYR A 34 -10.78 0.35 14.14
N LYS A 35 -9.71 0.49 13.35
CA LYS A 35 -9.72 1.15 12.04
C LYS A 35 -9.47 0.07 10.98
N VAL A 36 -10.26 0.05 9.91
CA VAL A 36 -10.12 -0.91 8.81
C VAL A 36 -9.93 -0.17 7.51
N SER A 37 -8.76 -0.31 6.90
CA SER A 37 -8.40 0.32 5.64
C SER A 37 -7.94 -0.72 4.62
N TRP A 38 -7.55 -0.25 3.44
CA TRP A 38 -7.20 -1.11 2.31
C TRP A 38 -6.14 -0.48 1.40
N CYS A 39 -5.39 -1.34 0.73
CA CYS A 39 -4.67 -1.02 -0.49
C CYS A 39 -5.64 -1.02 -1.69
N VAL A 40 -5.12 -0.64 -2.86
CA VAL A 40 -5.83 -0.77 -4.14
C VAL A 40 -4.91 -1.56 -5.07
N GLY A 41 -4.67 -2.82 -4.70
CA GLY A 41 -3.54 -3.58 -5.21
C GLY A 41 -2.21 -2.92 -4.84
N HIS A 42 -1.27 -2.87 -5.78
CA HIS A 42 0.03 -2.25 -5.59
C HIS A 42 -0.08 -0.70 -5.51
N LEU A 43 0.09 -0.15 -4.31
CA LEU A 43 0.22 1.31 -4.11
C LEU A 43 1.61 1.83 -4.46
N ILE A 44 2.60 0.94 -4.37
CA ILE A 44 4.00 1.17 -4.66
C ILE A 44 4.39 0.25 -5.81
N LYS A 45 5.13 0.79 -6.77
CA LYS A 45 5.65 0.06 -7.93
C LYS A 45 7.14 0.25 -8.03
N MET A 46 7.81 -0.62 -8.78
CA MET A 46 9.19 -0.38 -9.18
C MET A 46 9.28 0.91 -9.98
N ALA A 47 10.33 1.69 -9.72
CA ALA A 47 10.61 2.90 -10.48
C ALA A 47 10.96 2.55 -11.93
N ASN A 48 10.61 3.44 -12.84
CA ASN A 48 10.97 3.29 -14.25
C ASN A 48 12.49 3.47 -14.47
N PRO A 49 13.05 3.00 -15.60
CA PRO A 49 14.46 3.14 -15.91
C PRO A 49 15.03 4.56 -15.75
N GLU A 50 14.29 5.59 -16.17
CA GLU A 50 14.71 7.00 -16.06
C GLU A 50 14.92 7.48 -14.62
N SER A 51 14.34 6.77 -13.64
CA SER A 51 14.57 7.08 -12.21
C SER A 51 15.93 6.59 -11.71
N TYR A 52 16.60 5.73 -12.46
CA TYR A 52 17.94 5.23 -12.14
C TYR A 52 19.03 6.07 -12.80
N ASP A 53 18.83 6.48 -14.05
CA ASP A 53 19.71 7.35 -14.84
C ASP A 53 18.86 8.05 -15.90
N GLU A 54 18.98 9.38 -16.03
CA GLU A 54 18.20 10.17 -16.99
C GLU A 54 18.40 9.69 -18.44
N LYS A 55 19.57 9.11 -18.77
CA LYS A 55 19.84 8.57 -20.10
C LYS A 55 18.86 7.45 -20.50
N TYR A 56 18.33 6.71 -19.52
CA TYR A 56 17.38 5.62 -19.76
C TYR A 56 15.96 6.10 -20.10
N ALA A 57 15.68 7.40 -20.05
CA ALA A 57 14.43 7.97 -20.54
C ALA A 57 14.25 7.74 -22.06
N LYS A 58 15.36 7.59 -22.80
CA LYS A 58 15.34 7.23 -24.21
C LYS A 58 15.86 5.79 -24.37
N TRP A 59 15.10 4.98 -25.10
CA TRP A 59 15.46 3.58 -25.34
C TRP A 59 16.61 3.47 -26.35
N ASN A 60 17.70 2.81 -25.95
CA ASN A 60 18.78 2.38 -26.84
C ASN A 60 19.17 0.93 -26.57
N MET A 61 19.48 0.18 -27.62
CA MET A 61 19.92 -1.22 -27.47
C MET A 61 21.24 -1.36 -26.71
N ALA A 62 22.12 -0.36 -26.79
CA ALA A 62 23.42 -0.36 -26.10
C ALA A 62 23.31 -0.25 -24.57
N ASP A 63 22.17 0.25 -24.06
CA ASP A 63 21.91 0.39 -22.63
C ASP A 63 21.29 -0.88 -22.02
N LEU A 64 20.94 -1.87 -22.83
CA LEU A 64 20.27 -3.09 -22.39
C LEU A 64 21.27 -4.24 -22.11
N PRO A 65 21.03 -5.06 -21.07
CA PRO A 65 19.92 -4.97 -20.11
C PRO A 65 20.17 -3.92 -19.02
N ILE A 66 19.12 -3.22 -18.61
CA ILE A 66 19.17 -2.31 -17.45
C ILE A 66 18.94 -3.13 -16.19
N ILE A 67 19.99 -3.37 -15.41
CA ILE A 67 19.94 -4.11 -14.15
C ILE A 67 20.41 -3.18 -13.01
N PRO A 68 19.49 -2.58 -12.25
CA PRO A 68 19.85 -1.71 -11.14
C PRO A 68 20.63 -2.46 -10.05
N LYS A 69 21.63 -1.80 -9.45
CA LYS A 69 22.31 -2.32 -8.24
C LYS A 69 21.39 -2.31 -7.02
N GLU A 70 20.54 -1.29 -6.93
CA GLU A 70 19.53 -1.12 -5.91
C GLU A 70 18.21 -0.81 -6.60
N TYR A 71 17.14 -1.51 -6.23
CA TYR A 71 15.81 -1.29 -6.78
C TYR A 71 15.17 -0.07 -6.11
N LYS A 72 14.71 0.87 -6.94
CA LYS A 72 13.96 2.04 -6.50
C LYS A 72 12.47 1.74 -6.60
N TYR A 73 11.71 2.27 -5.66
CA TYR A 73 10.27 2.14 -5.60
C TYR A 73 9.61 3.52 -5.58
N GLU A 74 8.47 3.64 -6.24
CA GLU A 74 7.71 4.88 -6.31
C GLU A 74 6.22 4.64 -6.04
N ILE A 75 5.58 5.65 -5.44
CA ILE A 75 4.14 5.61 -5.19
C ILE A 75 3.42 5.80 -6.52
N ALA A 76 2.49 4.91 -6.86
CA ALA A 76 1.69 5.03 -8.06
C ALA A 76 0.81 6.30 -8.00
N LYS A 77 0.88 7.14 -9.05
CA LYS A 77 0.18 8.44 -9.09
C LYS A 77 -1.33 8.32 -8.86
N SER A 78 -1.96 7.29 -9.44
CA SER A 78 -3.39 7.05 -9.33
C SER A 78 -3.86 6.69 -7.92
N THR A 79 -2.98 6.12 -7.09
CA THR A 79 -3.32 5.61 -5.76
C THR A 79 -2.62 6.37 -4.62
N LYS A 80 -1.91 7.47 -4.95
CA LYS A 80 -1.20 8.34 -4.01
C LYS A 80 -2.08 8.85 -2.86
N LYS A 81 -3.36 9.15 -3.13
CA LYS A 81 -4.32 9.55 -2.09
C LYS A 81 -4.47 8.46 -1.03
N GLN A 82 -4.72 7.22 -1.45
CA GLN A 82 -4.90 6.09 -0.53
C GLN A 82 -3.62 5.77 0.23
N PHE A 83 -2.46 5.83 -0.44
CA PHE A 83 -1.16 5.69 0.24
C PHE A 83 -0.98 6.72 1.35
N THR A 84 -1.33 7.98 1.09
CA THR A 84 -1.22 9.05 2.10
C THR A 84 -2.12 8.81 3.30
N ILE A 85 -3.33 8.28 3.08
CA ILE A 85 -4.26 7.88 4.14
C ILE A 85 -3.66 6.75 4.97
N LEU A 86 -3.18 5.68 4.35
CA LEU A 86 -2.55 4.56 5.05
C LEU A 86 -1.32 5.01 5.85
N LYS A 87 -0.46 5.84 5.26
CA LYS A 87 0.71 6.41 5.93
C LYS A 87 0.29 7.18 7.19
N LYS A 88 -0.75 8.02 7.11
CA LYS A 88 -1.27 8.74 8.28
C LYS A 88 -1.80 7.78 9.33
N LEU A 89 -2.55 6.75 8.94
CA LEU A 89 -3.14 5.77 9.87
C LEU A 89 -2.06 4.94 10.57
N MET A 90 -1.05 4.46 9.84
CA MET A 90 0.03 3.65 10.40
C MET A 90 0.94 4.43 11.35
N ASN A 91 1.07 5.74 11.16
CA ASN A 91 1.87 6.63 12.02
C ASN A 91 1.03 7.35 13.09
N ASP A 92 -0.26 7.01 13.21
CA ASP A 92 -1.15 7.58 14.20
C ASP A 92 -0.79 7.02 15.58
N LYS A 93 -0.58 7.91 16.57
CA LYS A 93 -0.17 7.55 17.93
C LYS A 93 -1.22 6.71 18.66
N ASP A 94 -2.47 6.77 18.22
CA ASP A 94 -3.55 5.99 18.82
C ASP A 94 -3.58 4.52 18.32
N ILE A 95 -2.73 4.16 17.35
CA ILE A 95 -2.62 2.79 16.82
C ILE A 95 -1.55 2.01 17.57
N ASP A 96 -1.97 0.92 18.21
CA ASP A 96 -1.08 0.03 18.98
C ASP A 96 -0.62 -1.17 18.13
N ILE A 97 -1.52 -1.67 17.26
CA ILE A 97 -1.33 -2.90 16.50
C ILE A 97 -1.74 -2.65 15.05
N VAL A 98 -0.88 -3.05 14.12
CA VAL A 98 -1.18 -3.11 12.69
C VAL A 98 -1.33 -4.58 12.29
N ILE A 99 -2.43 -4.91 11.64
CA ILE A 99 -2.84 -6.27 11.25
C ILE A 99 -2.84 -6.34 9.72
N ASN A 100 -1.98 -7.20 9.17
CA ASN A 100 -2.00 -7.54 7.75
C ASN A 100 -3.19 -8.48 7.46
N ALA A 101 -4.14 -8.01 6.65
CA ALA A 101 -5.28 -8.78 6.14
C ALA A 101 -5.32 -8.79 4.60
N CYS A 102 -4.17 -8.65 3.95
CA CYS A 102 -4.03 -8.92 2.51
C CYS A 102 -4.22 -10.40 2.18
N ASP A 103 -4.38 -10.72 0.89
CA ASP A 103 -4.62 -12.09 0.46
C ASP A 103 -3.47 -13.01 0.94
N ALA A 104 -3.82 -14.23 1.40
CA ALA A 104 -2.88 -15.16 2.03
C ALA A 104 -1.94 -15.83 1.00
N GLY A 105 -1.07 -15.04 0.39
CA GLY A 105 -0.11 -15.46 -0.62
C GLY A 105 1.06 -14.48 -0.76
N ARG A 106 2.04 -14.83 -1.60
CA ARG A 106 3.28 -14.05 -1.79
C ARG A 106 3.01 -12.60 -2.20
N GLU A 107 2.10 -12.40 -3.15
CA GLU A 107 1.74 -11.07 -3.65
C GLU A 107 1.03 -10.23 -2.57
N GLY A 108 0.12 -10.82 -1.80
CA GLY A 108 -0.56 -10.10 -0.72
C GLY A 108 0.42 -9.64 0.37
N GLU A 109 1.37 -10.50 0.75
CA GLU A 109 2.44 -10.12 1.69
C GLU A 109 3.35 -9.03 1.11
N ALA A 110 3.71 -9.11 -0.18
CA ALA A 110 4.52 -8.11 -0.85
C ALA A 110 3.82 -6.73 -0.89
N ILE A 111 2.53 -6.70 -1.22
CA ILE A 111 1.71 -5.48 -1.21
C ILE A 111 1.72 -4.82 0.17
N PHE A 112 1.47 -5.60 1.23
CA PHE A 112 1.48 -5.07 2.59
C PHE A 112 2.87 -4.56 2.98
N ARG A 113 3.92 -5.37 2.79
CA ARG A 113 5.30 -5.00 3.19
C ARG A 113 5.81 -3.75 2.51
N LEU A 114 5.52 -3.56 1.22
CA LEU A 114 5.94 -2.37 0.49
C LEU A 114 5.32 -1.10 1.09
N VAL A 115 4.08 -1.16 1.57
CA VAL A 115 3.37 -0.01 2.15
C VAL A 115 3.75 0.21 3.61
N TYR A 116 4.02 -0.86 4.35
CA TYR A 116 4.34 -0.83 5.78
C TYR A 116 5.75 -0.31 6.09
N ASN A 117 6.73 -0.67 5.26
CA ASN A 117 8.12 -0.24 5.39
C ASN A 117 8.35 1.16 4.82
#